data_AF-A0A178KKA8-F1
#
_entry.id   AF-A0A178KKA8-F1
#
_cell.length_a   1.000
_cell.length_b   1.000
_cell.length_c   1.000
_cell.angle_alpha   90.00
_cell.angle_beta   90.00
_cell.angle_gamma   90.00
#
_symmetry.space_group_name_H-M   'P 1'
#
loop_
_entity.id
_entity.type
_entity.pdbx_description
1 polymer ?
#
loop_
_entity_poly.entity_id
_entity_poly.type
_entity_poly.pdbx_seq_one_letter_code
_entity_poly.pdbx_strand_id
1 'polypeptide(L)'
;MKLDEKITLVLLIWNVMVFVIYGVDKSKARRRAWRIPEKILLILAFTCGGFGAWLAGIIFHHKTRKWYFKTVWFLGMITTLVALYFIWR
;
A
#
# COMPACT_ATOMS: atom_id res chain seq x y z
N MET A 1 -2.61 -9.59 24.33
CA MET A 1 -1.82 -9.60 23.09
C MET A 1 -0.39 -9.22 23.41
N LYS A 2 0.56 -10.03 22.95
CA LYS A 2 1.98 -9.73 23.01
C LYS A 2 2.31 -8.53 22.11
N LEU A 3 3.49 -7.93 22.28
CA LEU A 3 3.87 -6.71 21.58
C LEU A 3 3.98 -6.93 20.06
N ASP A 4 4.55 -8.06 19.65
CA ASP A 4 4.65 -8.58 18.28
C ASP A 4 3.27 -8.69 17.60
N GLU A 5 2.27 -9.23 18.30
CA GLU A 5 0.90 -9.33 17.79
C GLU A 5 0.28 -7.95 17.56
N LYS A 6 0.51 -6.99 18.48
CA LYS A 6 0.00 -5.62 18.34
C LYS A 6 0.63 -4.90 17.13
N ILE A 7 1.95 -5.02 16.95
CA ILE A 7 2.65 -4.39 15.82
C ILE A 7 2.19 -5.02 14.50
N THR A 8 2.02 -6.34 14.46
CA THR A 8 1.50 -7.05 13.29
C THR A 8 0.10 -6.57 12.91
N LEU A 9 -0.78 -6.37 13.91
CA LEU A 9 -2.12 -5.82 13.69
C LEU A 9 -2.07 -4.40 13.11
N VAL A 10 -1.17 -3.54 13.61
CA VAL A 10 -0.99 -2.18 13.06
C VAL A 10 -0.54 -2.22 11.60
N LEU A 11 0.39 -3.11 11.24
CA LEU A 11 0.82 -3.29 9.84
C LEU A 11 -0.31 -3.79 8.94
N LEU A 12 -1.19 -4.65 9.45
CA LEU A 12 -2.36 -5.13 8.73
C LEU A 12 -3.35 -3.99 8.47
N ILE A 13 -3.69 -3.21 9.51
CA ILE A 13 -4.57 -2.03 9.40
C ILE A 13 -3.97 -1.02 8.43
N TRP A 14 -2.65 -0.80 8.48
CA TRP A 14 -1.95 0.08 7.56
C TRP A 14 -2.15 -0.34 6.09
N ASN A 15 -1.98 -1.63 5.78
CA ASN A 15 -2.21 -2.14 4.43
C ASN A 15 -3.67 -1.98 3.97
N VAL A 16 -4.64 -2.16 4.87
CA VAL A 16 -6.06 -1.88 4.58
C VAL A 16 -6.27 -0.40 4.27
N MET A 17 -5.68 0.52 5.04
CA MET A 17 -5.78 1.95 4.76
C MET A 17 -5.16 2.32 3.40
N VAL A 18 -3.97 1.81 3.09
CA VAL A 18 -3.32 2.04 1.78
C VAL A 18 -4.18 1.51 0.64
N PHE A 19 -4.79 0.33 0.80
CA PHE A 19 -5.73 -0.23 -0.17
C PHE A 19 -6.91 0.72 -0.44
N VAL A 20 -7.54 1.23 0.62
CA VAL A 20 -8.67 2.15 0.53
C VAL A 20 -8.26 3.46 -0.14
N ILE A 21 -7.09 4.02 0.19
CA ILE A 21 -6.58 5.27 -0.41
C ILE A 21 -6.43 5.12 -1.93
N TYR A 22 -5.88 4.00 -2.41
CA TYR A 22 -5.76 3.70 -3.83
C TYR A 22 -7.14 3.56 -4.50
N GLY A 23 -8.09 2.92 -3.83
CA GLY A 23 -9.48 2.83 -4.30
C GLY A 23 -10.17 4.19 -4.38
N VAL A 24 -9.96 5.05 -3.39
CA VAL A 24 -10.46 6.43 -3.36
C VAL A 24 -9.85 7.25 -4.50
N ASP A 25 -8.55 7.13 -4.79
CA ASP A 25 -7.96 7.81 -5.95
C ASP A 25 -8.59 7.34 -7.27
N LYS A 26 -8.86 6.04 -7.43
CA LYS A 26 -9.59 5.52 -8.60
C LYS A 26 -11.00 6.10 -8.67
N SER A 27 -11.72 6.19 -7.56
CA SER A 27 -13.07 6.77 -7.52
C SER A 27 -13.06 8.25 -7.90
N LYS A 28 -12.12 9.03 -7.35
CA LYS A 28 -11.89 10.44 -7.69
C LYS A 28 -11.60 10.63 -9.17
N ALA A 29 -10.79 9.74 -9.76
CA ALA A 29 -10.51 9.76 -11.20
C ALA A 29 -11.78 9.57 -12.06
N ARG A 30 -12.71 8.69 -11.63
CA ARG A 30 -13.99 8.48 -12.34
C ARG A 30 -14.93 9.68 -12.21
N ARG A 31 -14.95 10.33 -11.03
CA ARG A 31 -15.80 11.47 -10.71
C ARG A 31 -15.24 12.83 -11.17
N ARG A 32 -14.12 12.84 -11.90
CA ARG A 32 -13.37 14.07 -12.29
C ARG A 32 -13.05 14.99 -11.10
N ALA A 33 -12.88 14.41 -9.92
CA ALA A 33 -12.52 15.15 -8.70
C ALA A 33 -11.00 15.29 -8.57
N TRP A 34 -10.55 16.18 -7.69
CA TRP A 34 -9.13 16.36 -7.38
C TRP A 34 -8.47 15.04 -6.95
N ARG A 35 -7.43 14.62 -7.67
CA ARG A 35 -6.73 13.35 -7.47
C ARG A 35 -5.65 13.44 -6.40
N ILE A 36 -5.31 12.32 -5.80
CA ILE A 36 -4.21 12.23 -4.83
C ILE A 36 -2.89 12.29 -5.61
N PRO A 37 -1.93 13.14 -5.20
CA PRO A 37 -0.61 13.19 -5.81
C PRO A 37 0.07 11.82 -5.86
N GLU A 38 0.65 11.46 -7.00
CA GLU A 38 1.30 10.15 -7.18
C GLU A 38 2.41 9.91 -6.15
N LYS A 39 3.14 10.97 -5.77
CA LYS A 39 4.19 10.89 -4.75
C LYS A 39 3.67 10.34 -3.42
N ILE A 40 2.48 10.76 -2.99
CA ILE A 40 1.87 10.29 -1.75
C ILE A 40 1.53 8.80 -1.86
N LEU A 41 0.94 8.37 -2.98
CA LEU A 41 0.61 6.96 -3.21
C LEU A 41 1.86 6.08 -3.18
N LEU A 42 2.95 6.53 -3.81
CA LEU A 42 4.23 5.81 -3.81
C LEU A 42 4.86 5.76 -2.42
N ILE A 43 4.86 6.86 -1.66
CA ILE A 43 5.39 6.89 -0.29
C ILE A 43 4.61 5.91 0.59
N LEU A 44 3.28 5.95 0.56
CA LEU A 44 2.42 5.05 1.34
C LEU A 44 2.68 3.56 1.03
N ALA A 45 2.83 3.23 -0.26
CA ALA A 45 3.17 1.89 -0.68
C ALA A 45 4.57 1.46 -0.18
N PHE A 46 5.55 2.35 -0.25
CA PHE A 46 6.92 2.08 0.19
C PHE A 46 7.04 1.85 1.71
N THR A 47 6.29 2.61 2.51
CA THR A 47 6.27 2.52 3.99
C THR A 47 5.44 1.33 4.47
N CYS A 48 5.86 0.10 4.15
CA CYS A 48 5.19 -1.16 4.52
C CYS A 48 3.72 -1.30 4.04
N GLY A 49 3.32 -0.54 3.02
CA GLY A 49 1.98 -0.58 2.43
C GLY A 49 1.91 -1.34 1.11
N GLY A 50 2.98 -2.06 0.74
CA GLY A 50 3.15 -2.62 -0.59
C GLY A 50 2.08 -3.64 -0.96
N PHE A 51 1.67 -4.49 -0.01
CA PHE A 51 0.62 -5.50 -0.24
C PHE A 51 -0.74 -4.83 -0.50
N GLY A 52 -1.12 -3.85 0.31
CA GLY A 52 -2.36 -3.07 0.13
C GLY A 52 -2.36 -2.30 -1.18
N ALA A 53 -1.25 -1.66 -1.54
CA ALA A 53 -1.10 -0.91 -2.77
C ALA A 53 -1.12 -1.82 -4.02
N TRP A 54 -0.45 -2.97 -3.97
CA TRP A 54 -0.44 -3.97 -5.04
C TRP A 54 -1.84 -4.54 -5.28
N LEU A 55 -2.51 -4.98 -4.21
CA LEU A 55 -3.87 -5.54 -4.29
C LEU A 55 -4.86 -4.51 -4.84
N ALA A 56 -4.80 -3.26 -4.36
CA ALA A 56 -5.61 -2.17 -4.89
C ALA A 56 -5.28 -1.86 -6.36
N GLY A 57 -4.00 -1.91 -6.72
CA GLY A 57 -3.51 -1.73 -8.08
C GLY A 57 -4.12 -2.73 -9.06
N ILE A 58 -4.19 -4.01 -8.67
CA ILE A 58 -4.80 -5.09 -9.46
C ILE A 58 -6.32 -4.94 -9.50
N ILE A 59 -6.99 -4.86 -8.34
CA ILE A 59 -8.47 -4.84 -8.25
C ILE A 59 -9.06 -3.61 -8.95
N PHE A 60 -8.48 -2.44 -8.75
CA PHE A 60 -8.98 -1.20 -9.36
C PHE A 60 -8.40 -0.92 -10.74
N HIS A 61 -7.52 -1.80 -11.25
CA HIS A 61 -6.71 -1.60 -12.46
C HIS A 61 -6.11 -0.18 -12.47
N HIS A 62 -5.49 0.18 -11.35
CA HIS A 62 -5.03 1.54 -11.09
C HIS A 62 -3.53 1.67 -11.38
N LYS A 63 -3.18 2.47 -12.40
CA LYS A 63 -1.79 2.78 -12.78
C LYS A 63 -0.88 1.56 -13.01
N THR A 64 -1.47 0.43 -13.43
CA THR A 64 -0.76 -0.83 -13.76
C THR A 64 0.14 -0.74 -14.99
N ARG A 65 0.02 0.30 -15.82
CA ARG A 65 0.91 0.56 -16.96
C ARG A 65 2.19 1.30 -16.58
N LYS A 66 2.26 1.90 -15.38
CA LYS A 66 3.42 2.67 -14.94
C LYS A 66 4.40 1.75 -14.22
N TRP A 67 5.58 1.55 -14.80
CA TRP A 67 6.59 0.62 -14.27
C TRP A 67 6.99 0.95 -12.83
N TYR A 68 7.21 2.23 -12.53
CA TYR A 68 7.64 2.68 -11.20
C TYR A 68 6.59 2.44 -10.10
N PHE A 69 5.30 2.36 -10.43
CA PHE A 69 4.28 1.94 -9.46
C PHE A 69 4.47 0.48 -9.07
N LYS A 70 4.72 -0.42 -10.04
CA LYS A 70 4.97 -1.84 -9.76
C LYS A 70 6.24 -2.02 -8.94
N THR A 71 7.31 -1.30 -9.28
CA THR A 71 8.58 -1.34 -8.54
C THR A 71 8.37 -0.94 -7.08
N VAL A 72 7.67 0.17 -6.83
CA VAL A 72 7.44 0.64 -5.45
C VAL A 72 6.51 -0.30 -4.67
N TRP A 73 5.49 -0.87 -5.30
CA TRP A 73 4.67 -1.90 -4.66
C TRP A 73 5.50 -3.11 -4.25
N PHE A 74 6.38 -3.58 -5.14
CA PHE A 74 7.29 -4.69 -4.85
C PHE A 74 8.25 -4.35 -3.71
N LEU A 75 8.91 -3.20 -3.75
CA LEU A 75 9.77 -2.74 -2.67
C LEU A 75 9.01 -2.63 -1.34
N GLY A 76 7.78 -2.12 -1.36
CA GLY A 76 6.90 -2.04 -0.19
C GLY A 76 6.52 -3.41 0.40
N MET A 77 6.37 -4.44 -0.43
CA MET A 77 6.15 -5.81 0.05
C MET A 77 7.40 -6.34 0.73
N ILE A 78 8.58 -6.11 0.15
CA ILE A 78 9.86 -6.50 0.74
C ILE A 78 10.09 -5.81 2.08
N THR A 79 9.84 -4.49 2.19
CA THR A 79 9.97 -3.77 3.46
C THR A 79 9.01 -4.30 4.52
N THR A 80 7.78 -4.68 4.13
CA THR A 80 6.81 -5.31 5.04
C THR A 80 7.31 -6.68 5.53
N LEU A 81 7.81 -7.54 4.64
CA LEU A 81 8.32 -8.86 4.99
C LEU A 81 9.54 -8.78 5.91
N VAL A 82 10.47 -7.86 5.62
CA VAL A 82 11.65 -7.61 6.46
C VAL A 82 11.22 -7.12 7.85
N ALA A 83 10.26 -6.18 7.93
CA ALA A 83 9.73 -5.72 9.21
C ALA A 83 9.10 -6.87 10.02
N LEU A 84 8.28 -7.71 9.38
CA LEU A 84 7.70 -8.89 10.02
C LEU A 84 8.78 -9.86 10.51
N TYR A 85 9.80 -10.14 9.71
CA TYR A 85 10.91 -10.99 10.13
C TYR A 85 11.61 -10.47 11.39
N PHE A 86 11.87 -9.16 11.49
CA PHE A 86 12.47 -8.57 12.68
C PHE A 86 11.56 -8.56 13.92
N ILE A 87 10.23 -8.50 13.73
CA ILE A 87 9.26 -8.52 14.84
C ILE A 87 9.14 -9.92 15.46
N TRP A 88 9.23 -10.95 14.62
CA TRP A 88 8.99 -12.36 15.01
C TRP A 88 10.28 -13.16 15.25
N ARG A 89 11.44 -12.51 15.12
CA ARG A 89 12.76 -13.07 15.46
C ARG A 89 13.04 -12.89 16.94
#